data_AF-A0A534N3J8-F1
#
_entry.id   AF-A0A534N3J8-F1
#
_cell.length_a   1.000
_cell.length_b   1.000
_cell.length_c   1.000
_cell.angle_alpha   90.00
_cell.angle_beta   90.00
_cell.angle_gamma   90.00
#
_symmetry.space_group_name_H-M   'P 1'
#
loop_
_entity.id
_entity.type
_entity.pdbx_description
1 polymer ?
#
loop_
_entity_poly.entity_id
_entity_poly.type
_entity_poly.pdbx_seq_one_letter_code
_entity_poly.pdbx_strand_id
1 'polypeptide(L)'
;NTFRTTHAKGVPEWKTDWRRDRKLSGGGIAMDHGSHSFYLTFAWLGSLPTQVTAKTLTLERQWDTEDNLNAVLTFPNGFAHTFLTWTAGVRKVVYTLQGENGALVIDDDDWELTTGTTSGNTAVEKGVIESDWMDASHSKWFNSMFDQFKTAMRSGDFVNRELREAVACVQIIETCYRSSAEGSRELPLAVDVTAL
;
A
#
# COMPACT_ATOMS: atom_id res chain seq x y z
N ASN A 1 5.63 2.47 4.82
CA ASN A 1 5.07 2.66 6.18
C ASN A 1 4.07 3.79 6.19
N THR A 2 2.87 3.55 6.69
CA THR A 2 1.78 4.53 6.73
C THR A 2 1.30 4.70 8.15
N PHE A 3 1.48 5.90 8.68
CA PHE A 3 1.09 6.30 10.02
C PHE A 3 -0.11 7.23 9.94
N ARG A 4 -1.15 6.89 10.69
CA ARG A 4 -2.38 7.66 10.84
C ARG A 4 -2.77 7.66 12.31
N THR A 5 -3.40 8.74 12.74
CA THR A 5 -3.88 8.93 14.11
C THR A 5 -5.27 8.34 14.35
N THR A 6 -6.00 8.05 13.27
CA THR A 6 -7.32 7.42 13.27
C THR A 6 -7.70 6.99 11.84
N HIS A 7 -8.82 6.30 11.67
CA HIS A 7 -9.38 5.99 10.35
C HIS A 7 -10.03 7.23 9.71
N ALA A 8 -10.04 7.27 8.38
CA ALA A 8 -10.73 8.33 7.66
C ALA A 8 -12.25 8.26 7.91
N LYS A 9 -12.84 9.39 8.32
CA LYS A 9 -14.29 9.49 8.54
C LYS A 9 -15.04 9.54 7.20
N GLY A 10 -16.18 8.87 7.16
CA GLY A 10 -17.20 9.06 6.12
C GLY A 10 -17.95 10.38 6.30
N VAL A 11 -18.98 10.59 5.48
CA VAL A 11 -19.83 11.77 5.58
C VAL A 11 -20.71 11.70 6.85
N PRO A 12 -20.99 12.84 7.52
CA PRO A 12 -21.81 12.85 8.74
C PRO A 12 -23.22 12.27 8.58
N GLU A 13 -23.78 12.34 7.37
CA GLU A 13 -25.13 11.91 7.05
C GLU A 13 -25.27 10.39 6.93
N TRP A 14 -24.16 9.66 6.81
CA TRP A 14 -24.19 8.21 6.65
C TRP A 14 -22.98 7.53 7.26
N LYS A 15 -23.22 6.84 8.40
CA LYS A 15 -22.26 5.96 9.10
C LYS A 15 -20.81 6.48 9.02
N THR A 16 -20.53 7.57 9.72
CA THR A 16 -19.24 8.26 9.73
C THR A 16 -18.05 7.33 10.00
N ASP A 17 -18.26 6.22 10.72
CA ASP A 17 -17.24 5.25 11.09
C ASP A 17 -17.31 3.93 10.31
N TRP A 18 -17.93 3.90 9.12
CA TRP A 18 -18.15 2.64 8.38
C TRP A 18 -16.88 1.83 8.09
N ARG A 19 -15.69 2.45 8.03
CA ARG A 19 -14.39 1.76 7.89
C ARG A 19 -14.02 0.92 9.11
N ARG A 20 -14.68 1.16 10.25
CA ARG A 20 -14.56 0.38 11.48
C ARG A 20 -15.72 -0.61 11.68
N ASP A 21 -16.52 -0.85 10.65
CA ASP A 21 -17.61 -1.84 10.59
C ASP A 21 -17.25 -2.89 9.55
N ARG A 22 -16.73 -4.05 9.99
CA ARG A 22 -16.24 -5.13 9.12
C ARG A 22 -17.29 -5.60 8.12
N LYS A 23 -18.58 -5.59 8.49
CA LYS A 23 -19.66 -6.02 7.59
C LYS A 23 -19.79 -5.08 6.40
N LEU A 24 -19.48 -3.80 6.57
CA LEU A 24 -19.55 -2.81 5.50
C LEU A 24 -18.22 -2.66 4.75
N SER A 25 -17.12 -2.60 5.48
CA SER A 25 -15.81 -2.30 4.89
C SER A 25 -15.04 -3.53 4.43
N GLY A 26 -15.37 -4.73 4.92
CA GLY A 26 -14.60 -5.96 4.69
C GLY A 26 -13.31 -6.05 5.51
N GLY A 27 -12.90 -4.98 6.20
CA GLY A 27 -11.67 -4.93 6.98
C GLY A 27 -11.33 -3.52 7.44
N GLY A 28 -10.20 -3.37 8.11
CA GLY A 28 -9.75 -2.09 8.66
C GLY A 28 -8.67 -1.46 7.80
N ILE A 29 -7.56 -1.07 8.44
CA ILE A 29 -6.51 -0.33 7.75
C ILE A 29 -5.88 -1.10 6.58
N ALA A 30 -5.85 -2.43 6.61
CA ALA A 30 -5.34 -3.21 5.49
C ALA A 30 -6.23 -3.04 4.27
N MET A 31 -7.56 -3.04 4.45
CA MET A 31 -8.51 -2.79 3.36
C MET A 31 -8.51 -1.34 2.89
N ASP A 32 -8.37 -0.39 3.83
CA ASP A 32 -8.45 1.05 3.52
C ASP A 32 -7.16 1.63 2.91
N HIS A 33 -5.99 1.18 3.39
CA HIS A 33 -4.69 1.74 3.00
C HIS A 33 -3.71 0.71 2.40
N GLY A 34 -3.99 -0.60 2.50
CA GLY A 34 -3.05 -1.63 2.06
C GLY A 34 -2.76 -1.55 0.57
N SER A 35 -3.79 -1.38 -0.26
CA SER A 35 -3.65 -1.25 -1.72
C SER A 35 -2.62 -0.18 -2.11
N HIS A 36 -2.67 0.99 -1.46
CA HIS A 36 -1.74 2.10 -1.70
C HIS A 36 -0.28 1.73 -1.44
N SER A 37 -0.02 0.94 -0.41
CA SER A 37 1.34 0.46 -0.14
C SER A 37 1.74 -0.65 -1.10
N PHE A 38 0.82 -1.57 -1.44
CA PHE A 38 1.14 -2.75 -2.23
C PHE A 38 1.44 -2.42 -3.69
N TYR A 39 0.63 -1.61 -4.40
CA TYR A 39 0.93 -1.32 -5.81
C TYR A 39 2.26 -0.58 -6.01
N LEU A 40 2.70 0.22 -5.03
CA LEU A 40 4.01 0.88 -5.08
C LEU A 40 5.14 -0.16 -5.07
N THR A 41 4.99 -1.23 -4.29
CA THR A 41 5.97 -2.31 -4.27
C THR A 41 6.05 -3.04 -5.60
N PHE A 42 4.93 -3.18 -6.33
CA PHE A 42 4.93 -3.77 -7.68
C PHE A 42 5.72 -2.90 -8.66
N ALA A 43 5.52 -1.59 -8.58
CA ALA A 43 6.25 -0.64 -9.41
C ALA A 43 7.76 -0.64 -9.10
N TRP A 44 8.15 -0.65 -7.83
CA TRP A 44 9.56 -0.60 -7.42
C TRP A 44 10.32 -1.91 -7.66
N LEU A 45 9.67 -3.06 -7.47
CA LEU A 45 10.28 -4.37 -7.68
C LEU A 45 10.04 -4.92 -9.10
N GLY A 46 9.26 -4.21 -9.93
CA GLY A 46 9.02 -4.55 -11.33
C GLY A 46 8.34 -5.91 -11.55
N SER A 47 7.67 -6.44 -10.53
CA SER A 47 7.01 -7.75 -10.55
C SER A 47 5.87 -7.80 -9.54
N LEU A 48 5.18 -8.92 -9.46
CA LEU A 48 4.18 -9.19 -8.42
C LEU A 48 4.78 -10.09 -7.33
N PRO A 49 4.33 -9.94 -6.08
CA PRO A 49 4.75 -10.86 -5.02
C PRO A 49 4.17 -12.25 -5.26
N THR A 50 4.81 -13.26 -4.67
CA THR A 50 4.43 -14.67 -4.74
C THR A 50 3.90 -15.20 -3.41
N GLN A 51 4.29 -14.58 -2.29
CA GLN A 51 3.84 -14.95 -0.95
C GLN A 51 3.68 -13.73 -0.04
N VAL A 52 2.94 -13.91 1.05
CA VAL A 52 2.84 -12.93 2.14
C VAL A 52 2.85 -13.61 3.51
N THR A 53 3.55 -13.01 4.46
CA THR A 53 3.35 -13.23 5.90
C THR A 53 2.87 -11.94 6.53
N ALA A 54 1.89 -12.01 7.43
CA ALA A 54 1.33 -10.82 8.06
C ALA A 54 0.86 -11.05 9.50
N LYS A 55 0.77 -9.95 10.23
CA LYS A 55 0.14 -9.85 11.54
C LYS A 55 -0.74 -8.61 11.59
N THR A 56 -1.97 -8.79 12.01
CA THR A 56 -2.93 -7.71 12.25
C THR A 56 -3.19 -7.55 13.74
N LEU A 57 -3.47 -6.33 14.18
CA LEU A 57 -3.92 -6.04 15.55
C LEU A 57 -5.16 -5.14 15.51
N THR A 58 -6.04 -5.34 16.49
CA THR A 58 -7.09 -4.39 16.86
C THR A 58 -6.77 -3.91 18.28
N LEU A 59 -6.14 -2.74 18.39
CA LEU A 59 -5.81 -2.13 19.67
C LEU A 59 -7.02 -1.40 20.25
N GLU A 60 -7.78 -0.69 19.42
CA GLU A 60 -9.05 -0.06 19.78
C GLU A 60 -10.19 -1.08 19.77
N ARG A 61 -10.35 -1.79 20.88
CA ARG A 61 -11.28 -2.93 21.03
C ARG A 61 -12.76 -2.58 20.89
N GLN A 62 -13.13 -1.30 20.84
CA GLN A 62 -14.51 -0.91 20.54
C GLN A 62 -14.91 -1.14 19.07
N TRP A 63 -13.94 -1.39 18.19
CA TRP A 63 -14.15 -1.66 16.78
C TRP A 63 -13.93 -3.12 16.43
N ASP A 64 -14.55 -3.60 15.35
CA ASP A 64 -14.39 -4.96 14.86
C ASP A 64 -13.41 -5.07 13.69
N THR A 65 -12.75 -3.98 13.27
CA THR A 65 -11.71 -4.01 12.24
C THR A 65 -10.31 -3.82 12.84
N GLU A 66 -9.28 -4.33 12.16
CA GLU A 66 -7.89 -4.12 12.54
C GLU A 66 -7.46 -2.67 12.33
N ASP A 67 -6.73 -2.11 13.29
CA ASP A 67 -6.16 -0.77 13.21
C ASP A 67 -4.66 -0.79 12.90
N ASN A 68 -4.05 -1.98 12.84
CA ASN A 68 -2.65 -2.16 12.55
C ASN A 68 -2.43 -3.38 11.64
N LEU A 69 -1.58 -3.22 10.63
CA LEU A 69 -1.05 -4.28 9.78
C LEU A 69 0.47 -4.21 9.76
N ASN A 70 1.12 -5.37 9.94
CA ASN A 70 2.53 -5.56 9.62
C ASN A 70 2.64 -6.76 8.66
N ALA A 71 3.17 -6.55 7.47
CA ALA A 71 3.25 -7.57 6.42
C ALA A 71 4.61 -7.56 5.72
N VAL A 72 5.06 -8.73 5.30
CA VAL A 72 6.19 -8.92 4.39
C VAL A 72 5.68 -9.62 3.14
N LEU A 73 5.94 -9.01 1.98
CA LEU A 73 5.66 -9.54 0.66
C LEU A 73 6.96 -10.13 0.09
N THR A 74 6.90 -11.36 -0.37
CA THR A 74 8.02 -12.05 -1.03
C THR A 74 7.87 -11.89 -2.53
N PHE A 75 8.89 -11.35 -3.20
CA PHE A 75 8.96 -11.18 -4.64
C PHE A 75 10.06 -12.08 -5.23
N PRO A 76 10.03 -12.38 -6.54
CA PRO A 76 11.10 -13.14 -7.19
C PRO A 76 12.50 -12.54 -7.02
N ASN A 77 12.59 -11.22 -6.88
CA ASN A 77 13.85 -10.45 -6.81
C ASN A 77 14.06 -9.71 -5.47
N GLY A 78 13.26 -9.97 -4.44
CA GLY A 78 13.42 -9.29 -3.15
C GLY A 78 12.24 -9.40 -2.22
N PHE A 79 12.19 -8.49 -1.24
CA PHE A 79 11.13 -8.41 -0.25
C PHE A 79 10.63 -6.97 -0.13
N ALA A 80 9.35 -6.83 0.18
CA ALA A 80 8.79 -5.54 0.60
C ALA A 80 8.15 -5.67 1.98
N HIS A 81 8.48 -4.75 2.86
CA HIS A 81 7.85 -4.63 4.18
C HIS A 81 6.79 -3.53 4.16
N THR A 82 5.62 -3.81 4.71
CA THR A 82 4.53 -2.85 4.86
C THR A 82 4.07 -2.80 6.31
N PHE A 83 4.21 -1.63 6.93
CA PHE A 83 3.58 -1.33 8.21
C PHE A 83 2.53 -0.22 8.06
N LEU A 84 1.31 -0.50 8.51
CA LEU A 84 0.18 0.42 8.52
C LEU A 84 -0.37 0.53 9.95
N THR A 85 -0.68 1.75 10.41
CA THR A 85 -1.32 1.97 11.71
C THR A 85 -2.29 3.15 11.71
N TRP A 86 -3.45 2.98 12.36
CA TRP A 86 -4.40 4.04 12.73
C TRP A 86 -4.20 4.52 14.18
N THR A 87 -3.21 3.99 14.89
CA THR A 87 -2.92 4.32 16.29
C THR A 87 -1.59 5.06 16.46
N ALA A 88 -1.09 5.70 15.41
CA ALA A 88 0.13 6.51 15.49
C ALA A 88 -0.13 7.86 16.19
N GLY A 89 0.92 8.46 16.74
CA GLY A 89 0.85 9.82 17.30
C GLY A 89 0.81 10.93 16.25
N VAL A 90 1.18 10.64 14.99
CA VAL A 90 1.24 11.60 13.89
C VAL A 90 0.77 10.99 12.58
N ARG A 91 0.23 11.82 11.68
CA ARG A 91 -0.02 11.44 10.29
C ARG A 91 1.29 11.58 9.53
N LYS A 92 1.77 10.48 8.95
CA LYS A 92 3.06 10.43 8.26
C LYS A 92 3.11 9.27 7.28
N VAL A 93 3.87 9.38 6.20
CA VAL A 93 4.17 8.27 5.29
C VAL A 93 5.66 8.24 5.02
N VAL A 94 6.26 7.05 5.17
CA VAL A 94 7.68 6.85 4.93
C VAL A 94 7.86 5.66 4.02
N TYR A 95 8.64 5.86 2.96
CA TYR A 95 9.06 4.81 2.04
C TYR A 95 10.57 4.67 2.08
N THR A 96 11.05 3.43 2.07
CA THR A 96 12.48 3.13 2.00
C THR A 96 12.71 2.09 0.92
N LEU A 97 13.71 2.33 0.08
CA LEU A 97 14.18 1.40 -0.93
C LEU A 97 15.67 1.17 -0.72
N GLN A 98 16.08 -0.09 -0.70
CA GLN A 98 17.47 -0.49 -0.50
C GLN A 98 17.90 -1.33 -1.70
N GLY A 99 19.01 -0.95 -2.33
CA GLY A 99 19.58 -1.66 -3.45
C GLY A 99 21.10 -1.75 -3.33
N GLU A 100 21.71 -2.51 -4.23
CA GLU A 100 23.16 -2.74 -4.27
C GLU A 100 24.00 -1.45 -4.48
N ASN A 101 23.41 -0.42 -5.09
CA ASN A 101 24.11 0.82 -5.46
C ASN A 101 23.70 2.02 -4.60
N GLY A 102 22.79 1.84 -3.66
CA GLY A 102 22.29 2.95 -2.84
C GLY A 102 20.98 2.67 -2.11
N ALA A 103 20.51 3.71 -1.43
CA ALA A 103 19.33 3.72 -0.62
C ALA A 103 18.52 5.00 -0.88
N LEU A 104 17.21 4.87 -1.02
CA LEU A 104 16.27 6.00 -1.10
C LEU A 104 15.37 5.99 0.12
N VAL A 105 15.23 7.14 0.78
CA VAL A 105 14.22 7.38 1.80
C VAL A 105 13.34 8.51 1.30
N ILE A 106 12.02 8.30 1.32
CA ILE A 106 11.02 9.34 1.09
C ILE A 106 10.24 9.48 2.40
N ASP A 107 10.25 10.67 2.95
CA ASP A 107 9.58 11.06 4.18
C ASP A 107 8.55 12.16 3.84
N ASP A 108 7.30 11.75 3.67
CA ASP A 108 6.24 12.55 3.06
C ASP A 108 6.69 13.15 1.70
N ASP A 109 6.98 14.46 1.63
CA ASP A 109 7.43 15.15 0.41
C ASP A 109 8.96 15.24 0.31
N ASP A 110 9.68 15.05 1.42
CA ASP A 110 11.14 15.10 1.44
C ASP A 110 11.72 13.77 0.98
N TRP A 111 12.78 13.80 0.16
CA TRP A 111 13.52 12.60 -0.20
C TRP A 111 15.01 12.76 0.02
N GLU A 112 15.65 11.64 0.33
CA GLU A 112 17.10 11.51 0.49
C GLU A 112 17.58 10.27 -0.26
N LEU A 113 18.50 10.46 -1.20
CA LEU A 113 19.16 9.39 -1.95
C LEU A 113 20.62 9.31 -1.53
N THR A 114 21.03 8.13 -1.07
CA THR A 114 22.42 7.80 -0.77
C THR A 114 22.96 6.82 -1.82
N THR A 115 24.09 7.12 -2.46
CA THR A 115 24.72 6.26 -3.49
C THR A 115 26.20 6.00 -3.20
N GLY A 116 26.80 5.03 -3.89
CA GLY A 116 28.26 4.81 -3.88
C GLY A 116 28.82 4.04 -2.68
N THR A 117 27.97 3.28 -1.99
CA THR A 117 28.33 2.52 -0.78
C THR A 117 29.36 1.41 -1.03
N THR A 118 29.41 0.84 -2.24
CA THR A 118 30.34 -0.23 -2.61
C THR A 118 31.69 0.27 -3.14
N SER A 119 31.75 1.53 -3.62
CA SER A 119 32.94 2.12 -4.25
C SER A 119 33.77 3.04 -3.33
N GLY A 120 33.36 3.21 -2.07
CA GLY A 120 34.07 4.01 -1.06
C GLY A 120 33.83 5.53 -1.13
N ASN A 121 33.08 6.00 -2.13
CA ASN A 121 32.67 7.40 -2.27
C ASN A 121 31.16 7.51 -2.08
N THR A 122 30.72 7.69 -0.83
CA THR A 122 29.31 7.92 -0.51
C THR A 122 28.89 9.32 -0.93
N ALA A 123 27.84 9.42 -1.75
CA ALA A 123 27.18 10.68 -2.07
C ALA A 123 25.76 10.69 -1.48
N VAL A 124 25.34 11.84 -0.96
CA VAL A 124 23.99 12.06 -0.42
C VAL A 124 23.36 13.23 -1.15
N GLU A 125 22.22 12.98 -1.76
CA GLU A 125 21.37 13.97 -2.42
C GLU A 125 20.05 14.09 -1.66
N LYS A 126 19.49 15.30 -1.61
CA LYS A 126 18.20 15.56 -0.98
C LYS A 126 17.37 16.47 -1.86
N GLY A 127 16.06 16.34 -1.76
CA GLY A 127 15.14 17.23 -2.43
C GLY A 127 13.73 17.10 -1.88
N VAL A 128 12.81 17.79 -2.54
CA VAL A 128 11.39 17.81 -2.22
C VAL A 128 10.62 17.45 -3.49
N ILE A 129 9.61 16.58 -3.35
CA ILE A 129 8.63 16.28 -4.40
C ILE A 129 7.30 16.84 -3.90
N GLU A 130 6.82 17.92 -4.51
CA GLU A 130 5.52 18.48 -4.18
C GLU A 130 4.42 17.49 -4.57
N SER A 131 3.84 16.81 -3.57
CA SER A 131 2.79 15.81 -3.81
C SER A 131 1.36 16.37 -3.67
N ASP A 132 1.22 17.66 -3.31
CA ASP A 132 -0.06 18.27 -2.94
C ASP A 132 -0.82 17.42 -1.90
N TRP A 133 -0.10 16.78 -0.96
CA TRP A 133 -0.58 15.70 -0.08
C TRP A 133 -1.81 16.01 0.80
N MET A 134 -2.18 17.29 0.89
CA MET A 134 -3.34 17.78 1.62
C MET A 134 -4.58 17.96 0.73
N ASP A 135 -4.47 17.83 -0.59
CA ASP A 135 -5.61 17.83 -1.52
C ASP A 135 -6.25 16.43 -1.58
N ALA A 136 -7.15 16.16 -0.64
CA ALA A 136 -7.95 14.93 -0.64
C ALA A 136 -8.81 14.78 -1.92
N SER A 137 -9.04 15.86 -2.68
CA SER A 137 -9.83 15.81 -3.91
C SER A 137 -9.07 15.24 -5.09
N HIS A 138 -7.73 15.17 -5.04
CA HIS A 138 -6.85 14.68 -6.11
C HIS A 138 -7.25 15.18 -7.52
N SER A 139 -7.82 16.39 -7.58
CA SER A 139 -8.55 16.89 -8.77
C SER A 139 -7.69 16.91 -10.02
N LYS A 140 -6.38 17.16 -9.87
CA LYS A 140 -5.39 17.12 -10.95
C LYS A 140 -5.12 15.71 -11.48
N TRP A 141 -5.22 14.68 -10.64
CA TRP A 141 -4.91 13.29 -11.01
C TRP A 141 -6.07 12.61 -11.73
N PHE A 142 -7.30 13.02 -11.43
CA PHE A 142 -8.48 12.38 -12.00
C PHE A 142 -8.62 12.56 -13.51
N ASN A 143 -8.14 13.66 -14.10
CA ASN A 143 -8.30 13.91 -15.53
C ASN A 143 -7.61 12.84 -16.40
N SER A 144 -6.32 12.56 -16.13
CA SER A 144 -5.59 11.53 -16.87
C SER A 144 -6.17 10.13 -16.63
N MET A 145 -6.58 9.85 -15.39
CA MET A 145 -7.26 8.60 -15.04
C MET A 145 -8.56 8.40 -15.84
N PHE A 146 -9.40 9.44 -15.95
CA PHE A 146 -10.63 9.38 -16.75
C PHE A 146 -10.34 9.22 -18.24
N ASP A 147 -9.27 9.82 -18.77
CA ASP A 147 -8.86 9.64 -20.16
C ASP A 147 -8.40 8.20 -20.45
N GLN A 148 -7.64 7.59 -19.53
CA GLN A 148 -7.26 6.17 -19.59
C GLN A 148 -8.50 5.27 -19.54
N PHE A 149 -9.42 5.52 -18.60
CA PHE A 149 -10.66 4.77 -18.47
C PHE A 149 -11.52 4.82 -19.74
N LYS A 150 -11.74 6.02 -20.31
CA LYS A 150 -12.46 6.19 -21.58
C LYS A 150 -11.76 5.46 -22.73
N THR A 151 -10.43 5.41 -22.73
CA THR A 151 -9.65 4.72 -23.76
C THR A 151 -9.84 3.21 -23.64
N ALA A 152 -9.71 2.64 -22.45
CA ALA A 152 -9.97 1.23 -22.17
C ALA A 152 -11.37 0.80 -22.63
N MET A 153 -12.40 1.63 -22.37
CA MET A 153 -13.75 1.38 -22.85
C MET A 153 -13.86 1.32 -24.38
N ARG A 154 -13.17 2.22 -25.09
CA ARG A 154 -13.21 2.29 -26.56
C ARG A 154 -12.41 1.16 -27.21
N SER A 155 -11.29 0.75 -26.62
CA SER A 155 -10.43 -0.31 -27.15
C SER A 155 -10.88 -1.72 -26.73
N GLY A 156 -11.79 -1.84 -25.77
CA GLY A 156 -12.18 -3.13 -25.19
C GLY A 156 -11.14 -3.71 -24.23
N ASP A 157 -10.21 -2.90 -23.72
CA ASP A 157 -9.15 -3.31 -22.80
C ASP A 157 -9.66 -3.33 -21.35
N PHE A 158 -10.56 -4.26 -21.05
CA PHE A 158 -11.24 -4.35 -19.76
C PHE A 158 -10.44 -5.10 -18.69
N VAL A 159 -9.47 -5.91 -19.10
CA VAL A 159 -8.56 -6.64 -18.21
C VAL A 159 -7.15 -6.12 -18.47
N ASN A 160 -6.95 -4.85 -18.13
CA ASN A 160 -5.68 -4.17 -18.29
C ASN A 160 -4.75 -4.43 -17.09
N ARG A 161 -3.59 -3.80 -17.10
CA ARG A 161 -2.60 -3.94 -16.02
C ARG A 161 -3.16 -3.48 -14.68
N GLU A 162 -3.87 -2.37 -14.68
CA GLU A 162 -4.43 -1.70 -13.49
C GLU A 162 -5.46 -2.59 -12.79
N LEU A 163 -6.35 -3.26 -13.55
CA LEU A 163 -7.28 -4.23 -12.97
C LEU A 163 -6.54 -5.42 -12.35
N ARG A 164 -5.51 -5.96 -13.04
CA ARG A 164 -4.72 -7.07 -12.51
C ARG A 164 -4.01 -6.70 -11.20
N GLU A 165 -3.42 -5.51 -11.13
CA GLU A 165 -2.80 -4.98 -9.92
C GLU A 165 -3.83 -4.71 -8.80
N ALA A 166 -5.05 -4.26 -9.15
CA ALA A 166 -6.14 -4.11 -8.19
C ALA A 166 -6.57 -5.47 -7.59
N VAL A 167 -6.71 -6.50 -8.43
CA VAL A 167 -7.00 -7.87 -7.96
C VAL A 167 -5.85 -8.40 -7.11
N ALA A 168 -4.60 -8.14 -7.48
CA ALA A 168 -3.43 -8.51 -6.68
C ALA A 168 -3.48 -7.87 -5.28
N CYS A 169 -3.81 -6.57 -5.19
CA CYS A 169 -3.97 -5.89 -3.91
C CYS A 169 -5.03 -6.57 -3.02
N VAL A 170 -6.21 -6.86 -3.56
CA VAL A 170 -7.29 -7.54 -2.80
C VAL A 170 -6.83 -8.92 -2.34
N GLN A 171 -6.21 -9.70 -3.22
CA GLN A 171 -5.66 -11.01 -2.87
C GLN A 171 -4.63 -10.92 -1.73
N ILE A 172 -3.73 -9.94 -1.77
CA ILE A 172 -2.72 -9.73 -0.72
C ILE A 172 -3.42 -9.40 0.61
N ILE A 173 -4.42 -8.50 0.61
CA ILE A 173 -5.16 -8.11 1.82
C ILE A 173 -5.85 -9.33 2.45
N GLU A 174 -6.59 -10.09 1.67
CA GLU A 174 -7.26 -11.31 2.13
C GLU A 174 -6.25 -12.34 2.68
N THR A 175 -5.12 -12.48 2.00
CA THR A 175 -4.05 -13.41 2.42
C THR A 175 -3.33 -12.92 3.68
N CYS A 176 -3.21 -11.60 3.90
CA CYS A 176 -2.73 -11.03 5.15
C CYS A 176 -3.64 -11.42 6.32
N TYR A 177 -4.97 -11.33 6.17
CA TYR A 177 -5.91 -11.73 7.21
C TYR A 177 -5.81 -13.22 7.53
N ARG A 178 -5.73 -14.06 6.49
CA ARG A 178 -5.51 -15.51 6.64
C ARG A 178 -4.20 -15.81 7.35
N SER A 179 -3.09 -15.21 6.90
CA SER A 179 -1.77 -15.37 7.51
C SER A 179 -1.81 -15.02 8.99
N SER A 180 -2.38 -13.87 9.35
CA SER A 180 -2.50 -13.44 10.75
C SER A 180 -3.35 -14.40 11.60
N ALA A 181 -4.48 -14.88 11.08
CA ALA A 181 -5.33 -15.88 11.75
C ALA A 181 -4.62 -17.24 11.91
N GLU A 182 -3.69 -17.55 11.01
CA GLU A 182 -2.96 -18.81 10.93
C GLU A 182 -1.57 -18.73 11.60
N GLY A 183 -1.41 -17.83 12.58
CA GLY A 183 -0.18 -17.67 13.37
C GLY A 183 0.93 -16.91 12.66
N SER A 184 0.58 -16.02 11.73
CA SER A 184 1.50 -15.26 10.88
C SER A 184 2.41 -16.13 10.03
N ARG A 185 1.94 -17.31 9.61
CA ARG A 185 2.70 -18.14 8.66
C ARG A 185 2.74 -17.46 7.29
N GLU A 186 3.80 -17.69 6.53
CA GLU A 186 3.86 -17.29 5.13
C GLU A 186 2.87 -18.12 4.29
N LEU A 187 2.09 -17.44 3.43
CA LEU A 187 1.08 -18.05 2.58
C LEU A 187 1.29 -17.67 1.11
N PRO A 188 1.03 -18.57 0.17
CA PRO A 188 1.10 -18.27 -1.26
C PRO A 188 -0.07 -17.40 -1.72
N LEU A 189 0.19 -16.57 -2.73
CA LEU A 189 -0.82 -15.82 -3.47
C LEU A 189 -1.32 -16.72 -4.63
N ALA A 190 -2.51 -17.30 -4.46
CA ALA A 190 -3.01 -18.44 -5.25
C ALA A 190 -3.60 -18.07 -6.62
N VAL A 191 -4.04 -16.84 -6.82
CA VAL A 191 -4.61 -16.32 -8.06
C VAL A 191 -3.47 -15.80 -8.92
N ASP A 192 -3.26 -16.44 -10.06
CA ASP A 192 -2.43 -15.90 -11.14
C ASP A 192 -3.18 -14.76 -11.83
N VAL A 193 -2.98 -13.55 -11.33
CA VAL A 193 -3.60 -12.35 -11.88
C VAL A 193 -3.10 -12.01 -13.29
N THR A 194 -1.96 -12.57 -13.71
CA THR A 194 -1.41 -12.32 -15.05
C THR A 194 -2.16 -13.10 -16.14
N ALA A 195 -2.86 -14.16 -15.74
CA ALA A 195 -3.67 -15.01 -16.61
C ALA A 195 -5.16 -14.62 -16.70
N LEU A 196 -5.57 -13.53 -16.02
CA LEU A 196 -6.90 -12.91 -16.17
C LEU A 196 -7.04 -12.26 -17.56
#